data_AF-A0A1F9UGR4-F1
#
_entry.id   AF-A0A1F9UGR4-F1
#
_cell.length_a   1.000
_cell.length_b   1.000
_cell.length_c   1.000
_cell.angle_alpha   90.00
_cell.angle_beta   90.00
_cell.angle_gamma   90.00
#
_symmetry.space_group_name_H-M   'P 1'
#
loop_
_entity.id
_entity.type
_entity.pdbx_description
1 polymer ?
#
loop_
_entity_poly.entity_id
_entity_poly.type
_entity_poly.pdbx_seq_one_letter_code
_entity_poly.pdbx_strand_id
1 'polypeptide(L)'
;MNITQTAKIDLAQFGTLFKTDPTNLSDQELLSLDFLLHRVAAIASEEHPVFLEGEGWTHQDVVRLHDKVREEMAARGYRHTIEDPLTAESSTPEPQKDLIQPLFTLSGDAAEVEDETEKGVRQAFGSYGGKRLLAHKIAAYIPYHKTYVEPFAGGAAVLFAKAPSPKEVLNDRDPEIAFMHRFIRDHSPEDRAALSRREWTIRKSVHERLRDLKPADDRERFYKGYYLTRSSYGKMRGKSFNPANEGVRIDFPANIERAQKRIQTTAVHNKDYLKVLRKYDGPETFFYIDPPYPGTFNLFDFGFKEDQFVEALSRLKAKWIVSYPEERKSALKKYNVMTVKRRNQMKGPGGNQEWVKEILASNHPFEAVHLYVDKALGPLSTV
;
A
#
# COMPACT_ATOMS: atom_id res chain seq x y z
N MET A 1 40.05 -13.89 -1.48
CA MET A 1 39.98 -12.43 -1.63
C MET A 1 38.59 -12.11 -2.16
N ASN A 2 37.65 -11.75 -1.29
CA ASN A 2 36.31 -11.34 -1.73
C ASN A 2 36.26 -9.82 -1.72
N ILE A 3 36.16 -9.26 -2.92
CA ILE A 3 36.00 -7.84 -3.19
C ILE A 3 34.59 -7.47 -2.71
N THR A 4 34.48 -6.79 -1.57
CA THR A 4 33.29 -6.06 -1.16
C THR A 4 32.97 -5.07 -2.28
N GLN A 5 31.91 -5.32 -3.05
CA GLN A 5 31.40 -4.33 -4.00
C GLN A 5 30.86 -3.16 -3.18
N THR A 6 31.61 -2.06 -3.13
CA THR A 6 31.15 -0.80 -2.54
C THR A 6 29.92 -0.32 -3.32
N ALA A 7 28.79 -0.15 -2.64
CA ALA A 7 27.60 0.42 -3.28
C ALA A 7 27.95 1.84 -3.78
N LYS A 8 27.65 2.12 -5.05
CA LYS A 8 27.82 3.44 -5.65
C LYS A 8 26.46 3.93 -6.10
N ILE A 9 26.10 5.14 -5.72
CA ILE A 9 24.83 5.76 -6.13
C ILE A 9 25.12 7.06 -6.88
N ASP A 10 24.53 7.22 -8.06
CA ASP A 10 24.51 8.50 -8.77
C ASP A 10 23.11 9.10 -8.67
N LEU A 11 23.01 10.22 -7.97
CA LEU A 11 21.79 10.96 -7.71
C LEU A 11 21.17 11.52 -8.99
N ALA A 12 21.93 11.62 -10.09
CA ALA A 12 21.41 12.00 -11.41
C ALA A 12 20.34 11.01 -11.94
N GLN A 13 20.33 9.77 -11.44
CA GLN A 13 19.28 8.80 -11.77
C GLN A 13 17.88 9.23 -11.30
N PHE A 14 17.80 10.18 -10.36
CA PHE A 14 16.56 10.79 -9.87
C PHE A 14 16.19 12.07 -10.64
N GLY A 15 16.80 12.29 -11.82
CA GLY A 15 16.51 13.42 -12.69
C GLY A 15 17.04 14.73 -12.12
N THR A 16 16.22 15.77 -12.14
CA THR A 16 16.58 17.10 -11.60
C THR A 16 16.34 17.22 -10.10
N LEU A 17 15.75 16.21 -9.44
CA LEU A 17 15.23 16.33 -8.08
C LEU A 17 16.26 16.85 -7.06
N PHE A 18 17.48 16.32 -7.08
CA PHE A 18 18.57 16.73 -6.18
C PHE A 18 19.23 18.07 -6.58
N LYS A 19 18.85 18.63 -7.73
CA LYS A 19 19.37 19.89 -8.29
C LYS A 19 18.34 21.02 -8.25
N THR A 20 17.07 20.69 -8.15
CA THR A 20 16.00 21.67 -8.06
C THR A 20 15.95 22.23 -6.64
N ASP A 21 15.87 23.55 -6.53
CA ASP A 21 15.62 24.21 -5.26
C ASP A 21 14.31 23.67 -4.64
N PRO A 22 14.30 23.23 -3.36
CA PRO A 22 13.12 22.70 -2.69
C PRO A 22 11.86 23.58 -2.82
N THR A 23 12.03 24.90 -2.86
CA THR A 23 10.92 25.87 -3.04
C THR A 23 10.18 25.71 -4.36
N ASN A 24 10.87 25.22 -5.40
CA ASN A 24 10.31 25.00 -6.73
C ASN A 24 9.75 23.58 -6.94
N LEU A 25 9.91 22.69 -5.95
CA LEU A 25 9.37 21.33 -6.01
C LEU A 25 7.87 21.34 -5.71
N SER A 26 7.11 20.48 -6.38
CA SER A 26 5.75 20.15 -5.92
C SER A 26 5.80 19.46 -4.55
N ASP A 27 4.68 19.45 -3.81
CA ASP A 27 4.59 18.74 -2.53
C ASP A 27 5.04 17.27 -2.63
N GLN A 28 4.71 16.62 -3.74
CA GLN A 28 5.09 15.23 -3.97
C GLN A 28 6.60 15.07 -4.19
N GLU A 29 7.20 15.95 -4.97
CA GLU A 29 8.64 15.93 -5.24
C GLU A 29 9.44 16.29 -3.98
N LEU A 30 8.95 17.25 -3.19
CA LEU A 30 9.54 17.64 -1.92
C LEU A 30 9.58 16.47 -0.92
N LEU A 31 8.44 15.79 -0.74
CA LEU A 31 8.36 14.59 0.10
C LEU A 31 9.22 13.43 -0.45
N SER A 32 9.34 13.33 -1.77
CA SER A 32 10.20 12.31 -2.40
C SER A 32 11.68 12.63 -2.22
N LEU A 33 12.06 13.91 -2.26
CA LEU A 33 13.43 14.35 -2.02
C LEU A 33 13.81 14.13 -0.55
N ASP A 34 12.95 14.52 0.39
CA ASP A 34 13.11 14.25 1.83
C ASP A 34 13.39 12.76 2.07
N PHE A 35 12.54 11.89 1.53
CA PHE A 35 12.71 10.45 1.63
C PHE A 35 14.05 9.96 1.08
N LEU A 36 14.43 10.44 -0.11
CA LEU A 36 15.66 10.00 -0.75
C LEU A 36 16.89 10.50 0.03
N LEU A 37 16.84 11.69 0.63
CA LEU A 37 17.94 12.22 1.45
C LEU A 37 18.21 11.33 2.67
N HIS A 38 17.18 10.83 3.35
CA HIS A 38 17.36 9.86 4.45
C HIS A 38 18.08 8.59 4.00
N ARG A 39 17.80 8.11 2.78
CA ARG A 39 18.50 6.94 2.21
C ARG A 39 19.94 7.25 1.82
N VAL A 40 20.16 8.42 1.23
CA VAL A 40 21.50 8.85 0.80
C VAL A 40 22.38 9.10 2.02
N ALA A 41 21.84 9.64 3.12
CA ALA A 41 22.55 9.81 4.39
C ALA A 41 22.99 8.48 4.98
N ALA A 42 22.10 7.48 5.03
CA ALA A 42 22.45 6.14 5.50
C ALA A 42 23.59 5.52 4.67
N ILE A 43 23.50 5.61 3.34
CA ILE A 43 24.56 5.14 2.42
C ILE A 43 25.88 5.89 2.64
N ALA A 44 25.83 7.23 2.75
CA ALA A 44 27.02 8.05 2.96
C ALA A 44 27.69 7.76 4.31
N SER A 45 26.91 7.47 5.35
CA SER A 45 27.41 7.14 6.70
C SER A 45 28.16 5.80 6.76
N GLU A 46 27.90 4.88 5.82
CA GLU A 46 28.62 3.61 5.65
C GLU A 46 29.83 3.72 4.70
N GLU A 47 30.31 4.95 4.44
CA GLU A 47 31.42 5.26 3.53
C GLU A 47 31.22 4.78 2.08
N HIS A 48 29.97 4.58 1.66
CA HIS A 48 29.64 4.25 0.29
C HIS A 48 29.65 5.51 -0.60
N PRO A 49 30.33 5.49 -1.76
CA PRO A 49 30.41 6.66 -2.64
C PRO A 49 29.04 7.08 -3.19
N VAL A 50 28.66 8.31 -2.87
CA VAL A 50 27.50 9.02 -3.45
C VAL A 50 28.03 10.01 -4.47
N PHE A 51 27.40 10.10 -5.63
CA PHE A 51 27.73 11.07 -6.67
C PHE A 51 26.50 11.82 -7.14
N LEU A 52 26.68 13.03 -7.64
CA LEU A 52 25.70 13.72 -8.47
C LEU A 52 26.42 14.15 -9.75
N GLU A 53 26.09 13.51 -10.87
CA GLU A 53 26.72 13.80 -12.18
C GLU A 53 28.24 13.68 -12.18
N GLY A 54 28.76 12.71 -11.42
CA GLY A 54 30.19 12.45 -11.32
C GLY A 54 30.91 13.26 -10.23
N GLU A 55 30.26 14.22 -9.59
CA GLU A 55 30.79 14.92 -8.42
C GLU A 55 30.48 14.14 -7.14
N GLY A 56 31.49 13.86 -6.32
CA GLY A 56 31.32 13.16 -5.05
C GLY A 56 30.50 13.98 -4.06
N TRP A 57 29.50 13.36 -3.46
CA TRP A 57 28.66 13.93 -2.41
C TRP A 57 29.08 13.39 -1.04
N THR A 58 29.28 14.29 -0.10
CA THR A 58 29.58 13.94 1.29
C THR A 58 28.30 13.82 2.12
N HIS A 59 28.39 13.19 3.28
CA HIS A 59 27.30 13.19 4.27
C HIS A 59 26.86 14.62 4.63
N GLN A 60 27.79 15.57 4.71
CA GLN A 60 27.46 16.98 4.97
C GLN A 60 26.66 17.65 3.84
N ASP A 61 26.84 17.23 2.59
CA ASP A 61 26.04 17.75 1.47
C ASP A 61 24.59 17.25 1.54
N VAL A 62 24.41 16.01 2.03
CA VAL A 62 23.08 15.45 2.30
C VAL A 62 22.38 16.22 3.43
N VAL A 63 23.06 16.45 4.55
CA VAL A 63 22.51 17.22 5.68
C VAL A 63 22.12 18.63 5.23
N ARG A 64 22.96 19.30 4.43
CA ARG A 64 22.68 20.66 3.94
C ARG A 64 21.45 20.74 3.03
N LEU A 65 21.25 19.76 2.14
CA LEU A 65 20.03 19.73 1.32
C LEU A 65 18.81 19.33 2.16
N HIS A 66 18.99 18.45 3.14
CA HIS A 66 17.93 18.07 4.08
C HIS A 66 17.42 19.26 4.88
N ASP A 67 18.30 20.12 5.42
CA ASP A 67 17.90 21.36 6.10
C ASP A 67 16.98 22.23 5.23
N LYS A 68 17.35 22.46 3.97
CA LYS A 68 16.52 23.23 3.02
C LYS A 68 15.16 22.58 2.73
N VAL A 69 15.15 21.25 2.61
CA VAL A 69 13.91 20.48 2.40
C VAL A 69 13.02 20.57 3.63
N ARG A 70 13.59 20.50 4.84
CA ARG A 70 12.84 20.63 6.10
C ARG A 70 12.27 22.03 6.29
N GLU A 71 13.03 23.07 5.97
CA GLU A 71 12.53 24.45 5.98
C GLU A 71 11.31 24.60 5.07
N GLU A 72 11.39 24.10 3.84
CA GLU A 72 10.28 24.17 2.89
C GLU A 72 9.10 23.29 3.30
N MET A 73 9.36 22.09 3.81
CA MET A 73 8.33 21.19 4.35
C MET A 73 7.58 21.83 5.51
N ALA A 74 8.30 22.45 6.44
CA ALA A 74 7.71 23.18 7.56
C ALA A 74 6.87 24.37 7.08
N ALA A 75 7.37 25.14 6.10
CA ALA A 75 6.63 26.24 5.48
C ALA A 75 5.31 25.78 4.84
N ARG A 76 5.26 24.53 4.33
CA ARG A 76 4.07 23.90 3.74
C ARG A 76 3.21 23.09 4.73
N GLY A 77 3.56 23.11 6.01
CA GLY A 77 2.80 22.44 7.08
C GLY A 77 3.06 20.93 7.20
N TYR A 78 4.12 20.41 6.60
CA TYR A 78 4.60 19.06 6.84
C TYR A 78 5.46 19.01 8.11
N ARG A 79 5.35 17.93 8.89
CA ARG A 79 6.22 17.68 10.04
C ARG A 79 6.64 16.22 10.08
N HIS A 80 7.89 15.99 10.45
CA HIS A 80 8.35 14.68 10.88
C HIS A 80 7.68 14.35 12.21
N THR A 81 7.38 13.07 12.44
CA THR A 81 6.69 12.61 13.67
C THR A 81 7.59 11.76 14.55
N ILE A 82 8.83 11.55 14.11
CA ILE A 82 9.84 10.72 14.76
C ILE A 82 11.17 11.44 14.58
N GLU A 83 11.98 11.45 15.64
CA GLU A 83 13.37 11.87 15.56
C GLU A 83 14.21 10.70 15.01
N ASP A 84 14.83 10.90 13.86
CA ASP A 84 15.81 9.98 13.27
C ASP A 84 17.21 10.64 13.22
N PRO A 85 18.30 9.88 12.97
CA PRO A 85 19.66 10.41 12.98
C PRO A 85 19.89 11.60 12.04
N LEU A 86 19.33 11.56 10.82
CA LEU A 86 19.50 12.67 9.87
C LEU A 86 18.71 13.91 10.33
N THR A 87 17.54 13.69 10.94
CA THR A 87 16.74 14.74 11.57
C THR A 87 17.42 15.35 12.80
N ALA A 88 18.16 14.56 13.59
CA ALA A 88 18.91 15.04 14.76
C ALA A 88 20.16 15.86 14.39
N GLU A 89 20.75 15.60 13.22
CA GLU A 89 21.89 16.34 12.68
C GLU A 89 21.48 17.63 11.94
N SER A 90 20.18 17.76 11.62
CA SER A 90 19.61 18.92 10.93
C SER A 90 19.55 20.14 11.84
N SER A 91 19.92 21.31 11.30
CA SER A 91 20.01 22.56 12.07
C SER A 91 18.68 23.34 12.16
N THR A 92 17.64 22.91 11.43
CA THR A 92 16.33 23.55 11.39
C THR A 92 15.45 23.10 12.58
N PRO A 93 15.06 24.00 13.51
CA PRO A 93 14.23 23.65 14.64
C PRO A 93 12.79 23.29 14.23
N GLU A 94 12.19 22.30 14.87
CA GLU A 94 10.79 21.97 14.62
C GLU A 94 9.85 23.09 15.09
N PRO A 95 8.77 23.38 14.34
CA PRO A 95 7.72 24.25 14.84
C PRO A 95 7.10 23.67 16.12
N GLN A 96 6.97 24.49 17.17
CA GLN A 96 6.53 24.11 18.53
C GLN A 96 5.33 23.14 18.55
N LYS A 97 5.38 22.19 19.49
CA LYS A 97 4.42 21.10 19.76
C LYS A 97 3.02 21.57 20.20
N ASP A 98 2.80 22.87 20.41
CA ASP A 98 1.73 23.36 21.30
C ASP A 98 0.32 23.46 20.69
N LEU A 99 0.02 22.81 19.55
CA LEU A 99 -1.34 22.84 18.99
C LEU A 99 -1.91 21.51 18.48
N ILE A 100 -1.31 20.36 18.83
CA ILE A 100 -1.86 19.05 18.44
C ILE A 100 -1.72 18.07 19.62
N GLN A 101 -2.85 17.52 20.09
CA GLN A 101 -2.80 16.34 20.95
C GLN A 101 -2.23 15.16 20.15
N PRO A 102 -1.15 14.51 20.61
CA PRO A 102 -0.52 13.42 19.88
C PRO A 102 -1.50 12.27 19.68
N LEU A 103 -1.57 11.72 18.47
CA LEU A 103 -2.36 10.51 18.22
C LEU A 103 -1.68 9.25 18.76
N PHE A 104 -0.38 9.32 19.11
CA PHE A 104 0.40 8.29 19.80
C PHE A 104 1.58 8.89 20.56
N THR A 105 1.81 8.43 21.79
CA THR A 105 3.03 8.66 22.60
C THR A 105 3.82 7.36 22.65
N LEU A 106 5.06 7.37 22.14
CA LEU A 106 6.01 6.27 22.36
C LEU A 106 6.79 6.55 23.63
N SER A 107 6.45 5.86 24.72
CA SER A 107 7.32 5.80 25.91
C SER A 107 8.32 4.66 25.72
N GLY A 108 9.60 5.00 25.73
CA GLY A 108 10.69 4.05 25.77
C GLY A 108 10.74 3.33 27.11
N ASP A 109 10.70 2.01 27.05
CA ASP A 109 11.62 1.11 27.75
C ASP A 109 11.43 -0.29 27.16
N ALA A 110 12.52 -1.05 27.11
CA ALA A 110 12.54 -2.42 26.61
C ALA A 110 11.72 -3.33 27.55
N ALA A 111 10.41 -3.35 27.36
CA ALA A 111 9.48 -4.29 27.94
C ALA A 111 8.65 -4.90 26.80
N GLU A 112 8.32 -6.18 26.93
CA GLU A 112 7.54 -6.95 25.98
C GLU A 112 6.37 -6.13 25.41
N VAL A 113 6.46 -5.81 24.12
CA VAL A 113 5.42 -5.03 23.43
C VAL A 113 4.18 -5.91 23.34
N GLU A 114 3.24 -5.70 24.25
CA GLU A 114 1.87 -6.15 24.06
C GLU A 114 1.35 -5.55 22.75
N ASP A 115 1.02 -6.44 21.81
CA ASP A 115 0.52 -6.20 20.46
C ASP A 115 -0.68 -5.25 20.47
N GLU A 116 -0.42 -3.93 20.46
CA GLU A 116 -1.44 -2.91 20.23
C GLU A 116 -2.19 -3.28 18.95
N THR A 117 -3.52 -3.39 19.05
CA THR A 117 -4.39 -3.86 17.96
C THR A 117 -4.00 -3.25 16.61
N GLU A 118 -3.41 -4.05 15.71
CA GLU A 118 -2.98 -3.60 14.38
C GLU A 118 -4.13 -2.83 13.68
N LYS A 119 -4.06 -1.49 13.65
CA LYS A 119 -5.04 -0.66 12.93
C LYS A 119 -4.84 -0.87 11.44
N GLY A 120 -5.57 -1.83 10.85
CA GLY A 120 -5.44 -2.14 9.43
C GLY A 120 -5.89 -1.00 8.51
N VAL A 121 -5.30 -0.94 7.32
CA VAL A 121 -5.48 0.15 6.33
C VAL A 121 -6.94 0.37 5.92
N ARG A 122 -7.31 1.63 5.65
CA ARG A 122 -8.62 2.00 5.10
C ARG A 122 -8.65 1.79 3.59
N GLN A 123 -9.31 0.70 3.16
CA GLN A 123 -9.50 0.33 1.75
C GLN A 123 -10.81 0.89 1.19
N ALA A 124 -10.92 0.96 -0.14
CA ALA A 124 -12.20 1.24 -0.79
C ALA A 124 -13.22 0.12 -0.50
N PHE A 125 -12.79 -1.14 -0.58
CA PHE A 125 -13.54 -2.32 -0.18
C PHE A 125 -12.55 -3.45 0.15
N GLY A 126 -12.98 -4.44 0.92
CA GLY A 126 -12.15 -5.61 1.21
C GLY A 126 -12.41 -6.74 0.20
N SER A 127 -11.41 -7.59 0.00
CA SER A 127 -11.58 -8.89 -0.66
C SER A 127 -11.42 -10.04 0.34
N TYR A 128 -11.83 -11.24 -0.08
CA TYR A 128 -11.42 -12.48 0.56
C TYR A 128 -9.89 -12.59 0.56
N GLY A 129 -9.31 -13.06 1.67
CA GLY A 129 -7.84 -13.13 1.84
C GLY A 129 -7.10 -11.79 1.90
N GLY A 130 -7.81 -10.66 1.84
CA GLY A 130 -7.20 -9.33 1.70
C GLY A 130 -6.30 -8.94 2.87
N LYS A 131 -5.15 -8.34 2.56
CA LYS A 131 -4.06 -8.06 3.51
C LYS A 131 -4.24 -6.77 4.30
N ARG A 132 -5.48 -6.49 4.74
CA ARG A 132 -5.82 -5.22 5.42
C ARG A 132 -4.95 -4.93 6.64
N LEU A 133 -4.70 -5.94 7.47
CA LEU A 133 -3.90 -5.79 8.68
C LEU A 133 -2.39 -5.71 8.36
N LEU A 134 -1.92 -6.54 7.42
CA LEU A 134 -0.50 -6.60 7.04
C LEU A 134 -0.05 -5.49 6.08
N ALA A 135 -0.97 -4.68 5.55
CA ALA A 135 -0.68 -3.74 4.46
C ALA A 135 0.41 -2.72 4.82
N HIS A 136 0.37 -2.13 6.01
CA HIS A 136 1.40 -1.18 6.46
C HIS A 136 2.77 -1.85 6.63
N LYS A 137 2.80 -3.05 7.21
CA LYS A 137 4.02 -3.85 7.34
C LYS A 137 4.62 -4.19 5.98
N ILE A 138 3.79 -4.61 5.02
CA ILE A 138 4.24 -4.91 3.65
C ILE A 138 4.75 -3.63 2.98
N ALA A 139 4.01 -2.52 3.10
CA ALA A 139 4.37 -1.23 2.51
C ALA A 139 5.73 -0.73 3.01
N ALA A 140 6.05 -0.97 4.28
CA ALA A 140 7.34 -0.64 4.88
C ALA A 140 8.52 -1.39 4.24
N TYR A 141 8.33 -2.47 3.49
CA TYR A 141 9.41 -3.16 2.78
C TYR A 141 9.48 -2.85 1.29
N ILE A 142 8.66 -1.92 0.80
CA ILE A 142 8.64 -1.57 -0.62
C ILE A 142 9.78 -0.58 -0.91
N PRO A 143 10.78 -0.95 -1.73
CA PRO A 143 11.84 -0.03 -2.13
C PRO A 143 11.31 1.03 -3.11
N TYR A 144 12.10 2.07 -3.35
CA TYR A 144 11.79 3.06 -4.40
C TYR A 144 11.47 2.41 -5.76
N HIS A 145 10.45 2.94 -6.43
CA HIS A 145 9.97 2.48 -7.73
C HIS A 145 9.21 3.62 -8.43
N LYS A 146 9.20 3.61 -9.77
CA LYS A 146 8.38 4.53 -10.57
C LYS A 146 7.03 3.92 -10.93
N THR A 147 7.02 2.61 -11.20
CA THR A 147 5.80 1.87 -11.54
C THR A 147 5.46 0.87 -10.43
N TYR A 148 4.30 1.03 -9.80
CA TYR A 148 3.75 0.07 -8.85
C TYR A 148 2.67 -0.78 -9.51
N VAL A 149 2.70 -2.09 -9.30
CA VAL A 149 1.72 -3.00 -9.90
C VAL A 149 1.26 -4.05 -8.89
N GLU A 150 -0.06 -4.23 -8.77
CA GLU A 150 -0.67 -5.38 -8.10
C GLU A 150 -1.35 -6.29 -9.13
N PRO A 151 -0.72 -7.42 -9.54
CA PRO A 151 -1.32 -8.35 -10.49
C PRO A 151 -2.57 -9.08 -9.96
N PHE A 152 -2.72 -9.13 -8.63
CA PHE A 152 -3.82 -9.73 -7.89
C PHE A 152 -4.35 -8.71 -6.86
N ALA A 153 -5.00 -7.67 -7.34
CA ALA A 153 -5.33 -6.50 -6.53
C ALA A 153 -6.23 -6.82 -5.34
N GLY A 154 -7.26 -7.66 -5.51
CA GLY A 154 -8.28 -7.84 -4.49
C GLY A 154 -8.83 -6.48 -4.01
N GLY A 155 -8.74 -6.19 -2.71
CA GLY A 155 -9.10 -4.88 -2.13
C GLY A 155 -8.05 -3.76 -2.28
N ALA A 156 -6.93 -4.03 -2.96
CA ALA A 156 -5.78 -3.12 -3.14
C ALA A 156 -5.17 -2.61 -1.83
N ALA A 157 -5.09 -3.52 -0.83
CA ALA A 157 -4.70 -3.19 0.54
C ALA A 157 -3.38 -2.43 0.61
N VAL A 158 -2.37 -2.94 -0.10
CA VAL A 158 -1.01 -2.41 -0.04
C VAL A 158 -0.93 -1.08 -0.79
N LEU A 159 -1.58 -0.93 -1.96
CA LEU A 159 -1.69 0.37 -2.65
C LEU A 159 -2.21 1.49 -1.75
N PHE A 160 -3.24 1.23 -0.95
CA PHE A 160 -3.81 2.20 -0.01
C PHE A 160 -2.90 2.47 1.21
N ALA A 161 -1.94 1.59 1.51
CA ALA A 161 -1.01 1.75 2.62
C ALA A 161 0.32 2.42 2.22
N LYS A 162 0.77 2.26 0.97
CA LYS A 162 1.99 2.91 0.46
C LYS A 162 1.76 4.35 0.00
N ALA A 163 2.81 5.16 0.08
CA ALA A 163 2.87 6.48 -0.54
C ALA A 163 2.66 6.37 -2.06
N PRO A 164 1.92 7.28 -2.73
CA PRO A 164 1.68 7.23 -4.18
C PRO A 164 2.95 7.12 -5.02
N SER A 165 2.88 6.42 -6.15
CA SER A 165 3.97 6.34 -7.14
C SER A 165 3.55 6.96 -8.48
N PRO A 166 4.48 7.43 -9.34
CA PRO A 166 4.15 8.09 -10.61
C PRO A 166 3.20 7.29 -11.50
N LYS A 167 3.34 5.97 -11.50
CA LYS A 167 2.46 5.08 -12.26
C LYS A 167 2.00 3.92 -11.39
N GLU A 168 0.70 3.79 -11.22
CA GLU A 168 0.09 2.70 -10.46
C GLU A 168 -0.83 1.85 -11.32
N VAL A 169 -0.78 0.54 -11.12
CA VAL A 169 -1.55 -0.42 -11.89
C VAL A 169 -2.18 -1.44 -10.96
N LEU A 170 -3.50 -1.57 -11.03
CA LEU A 170 -4.24 -2.67 -10.43
C LEU A 170 -4.66 -3.64 -11.53
N ASN A 171 -4.53 -4.93 -11.27
CA ASN A 171 -5.13 -5.98 -12.08
C ASN A 171 -5.81 -7.00 -11.17
N ASP A 172 -6.94 -7.51 -11.60
CA ASP A 172 -7.51 -8.70 -11.00
C ASP A 172 -8.14 -9.58 -12.08
N ARG A 173 -8.06 -10.90 -11.91
CA ARG A 173 -8.69 -11.85 -12.84
C ARG A 173 -10.21 -11.89 -12.62
N ASP A 174 -10.65 -11.57 -11.40
CA ASP A 174 -12.05 -11.42 -11.05
C ASP A 174 -12.66 -10.17 -11.71
N PRO A 175 -13.62 -10.31 -12.64
CA PRO A 175 -14.17 -9.19 -13.38
C PRO A 175 -14.94 -8.22 -12.49
N GLU A 176 -15.52 -8.68 -11.37
CA GLU A 176 -16.26 -7.85 -10.43
C GLU A 176 -15.32 -7.03 -9.55
N ILE A 177 -14.16 -7.57 -9.13
CA ILE A 177 -13.12 -6.79 -8.44
C ILE A 177 -12.59 -5.68 -9.35
N ALA A 178 -12.21 -6.05 -10.57
CA ALA A 178 -11.68 -5.08 -11.53
C ALA A 178 -12.73 -4.03 -11.93
N PHE A 179 -14.00 -4.42 -12.03
CA PHE A 179 -15.12 -3.50 -12.25
C PHE A 179 -15.28 -2.52 -11.09
N MET A 180 -15.30 -2.98 -9.84
CA MET A 180 -15.46 -2.09 -8.68
C MET A 180 -14.35 -1.05 -8.59
N HIS A 181 -13.08 -1.43 -8.81
CA HIS A 181 -11.96 -0.47 -8.84
C HIS A 181 -12.12 0.57 -9.96
N ARG A 182 -12.52 0.16 -11.17
CA ARG A 182 -12.81 1.09 -12.28
C ARG A 182 -13.95 2.03 -11.95
N PHE A 183 -15.06 1.50 -11.44
CA PHE A 183 -16.23 2.32 -11.07
C PHE A 183 -15.84 3.34 -9.99
N ILE A 184 -15.11 2.94 -8.96
CA ILE A 184 -14.66 3.88 -7.91
C ILE A 184 -13.78 4.99 -8.48
N ARG A 185 -12.88 4.66 -9.41
CA ARG A 185 -12.03 5.64 -10.08
C ARG A 185 -12.85 6.61 -10.95
N ASP A 186 -13.79 6.08 -11.72
CA ASP A 186 -14.42 6.80 -12.85
C ASP A 186 -15.83 7.36 -12.54
N HIS A 187 -16.45 7.01 -11.42
CA HIS A 187 -17.84 7.42 -11.14
C HIS A 187 -18.01 8.94 -11.11
N SER A 188 -19.12 9.40 -11.68
CA SER A 188 -19.44 10.82 -11.74
C SER A 188 -20.06 11.32 -10.42
N PRO A 189 -20.13 12.65 -10.21
CA PRO A 189 -20.92 13.23 -9.13
C PRO A 189 -22.39 12.79 -9.16
N GLU A 190 -22.98 12.62 -10.35
CA GLU A 190 -24.35 12.14 -10.53
C GLU A 190 -24.50 10.69 -10.07
N ASP A 191 -23.55 9.81 -10.42
CA ASP A 191 -23.55 8.43 -9.94
C ASP A 191 -23.50 8.38 -8.42
N ARG A 192 -22.67 9.23 -7.82
CA ARG A 192 -22.56 9.36 -6.36
C ARG A 192 -23.85 9.83 -5.72
N ALA A 193 -24.48 10.85 -6.29
CA ALA A 193 -25.74 11.41 -5.81
C ALA A 193 -26.91 10.42 -5.95
N ALA A 194 -26.90 9.57 -6.98
CA ALA A 194 -27.86 8.49 -7.13
C ALA A 194 -27.62 7.36 -6.11
N LEU A 195 -26.37 6.97 -5.91
CA LEU A 195 -25.98 5.92 -4.97
C LEU A 195 -26.19 6.34 -3.51
N SER A 196 -26.01 7.61 -3.15
CA SER A 196 -26.17 8.10 -1.77
C SER A 196 -27.60 7.99 -1.26
N ARG A 197 -28.58 7.92 -2.17
CA ARG A 197 -30.01 7.73 -1.86
C ARG A 197 -30.40 6.26 -1.64
N ARG A 198 -29.50 5.31 -1.87
CA ARG A 198 -29.73 3.87 -1.65
C ARG A 198 -29.58 3.50 -0.17
N GLU A 199 -30.07 2.32 0.21
CA GLU A 199 -29.93 1.78 1.57
C GLU A 199 -28.50 1.26 1.79
N TRP A 200 -27.78 1.87 2.72
CA TRP A 200 -26.40 1.52 3.06
C TRP A 200 -26.25 0.88 4.44
N THR A 201 -27.34 0.73 5.18
CA THR A 201 -27.38 -0.11 6.38
C THR A 201 -27.51 -1.57 5.97
N ILE A 202 -26.65 -2.42 6.51
CA ILE A 202 -26.65 -3.85 6.21
C ILE A 202 -27.91 -4.50 6.82
N ARG A 203 -28.70 -5.17 5.98
CA ARG A 203 -29.90 -5.91 6.36
C ARG A 203 -29.92 -7.22 5.60
N LYS A 204 -30.37 -8.30 6.24
CA LYS A 204 -30.52 -9.61 5.57
C LYS A 204 -31.42 -9.54 4.34
N SER A 205 -32.57 -8.87 4.44
CA SER A 205 -33.52 -8.72 3.34
C SER A 205 -32.95 -8.00 2.12
N VAL A 206 -32.13 -6.96 2.35
CA VAL A 206 -31.46 -6.23 1.27
C VAL A 206 -30.36 -7.09 0.65
N HIS A 207 -29.60 -7.85 1.45
CA HIS A 207 -28.62 -8.81 0.95
C HIS A 207 -29.26 -9.85 0.03
N GLU A 208 -30.35 -10.49 0.45
CA GLU A 208 -31.05 -11.51 -0.33
C GLU A 208 -31.60 -10.93 -1.64
N ARG A 209 -32.25 -9.75 -1.57
CA ARG A 209 -32.71 -9.02 -2.76
C ARG A 209 -31.57 -8.72 -3.74
N LEU A 210 -30.42 -8.23 -3.24
CA LEU A 210 -29.28 -7.88 -4.07
C LEU A 210 -28.56 -9.10 -4.63
N ARG A 211 -28.52 -10.22 -3.92
CA ARG A 211 -27.96 -11.48 -4.42
C ARG A 211 -28.65 -11.89 -5.73
N ASP A 212 -29.97 -11.79 -5.75
CA ASP A 212 -30.80 -12.27 -6.86
C ASP A 212 -31.04 -11.18 -7.94
N LEU A 213 -30.70 -9.91 -7.65
CA LEU A 213 -30.80 -8.79 -8.58
C LEU A 213 -29.92 -9.00 -9.82
N LYS A 214 -30.51 -8.85 -11.01
CA LYS A 214 -29.77 -8.67 -12.27
C LYS A 214 -29.60 -7.16 -12.50
N PRO A 215 -28.38 -6.60 -12.40
CA PRO A 215 -28.19 -5.15 -12.49
C PRO A 215 -28.51 -4.63 -13.89
N ALA A 216 -29.29 -3.55 -13.98
CA ALA A 216 -29.64 -2.91 -15.25
C ALA A 216 -28.56 -1.95 -15.76
N ASP A 217 -27.80 -1.35 -14.84
CA ASP A 217 -26.71 -0.42 -15.14
C ASP A 217 -25.49 -0.63 -14.23
N ASP A 218 -24.41 0.10 -14.49
CA ASP A 218 -23.17 0.02 -13.72
C ASP A 218 -23.36 0.51 -12.27
N ARG A 219 -24.28 1.44 -12.00
CA ARG A 219 -24.58 1.86 -10.62
C ARG A 219 -25.21 0.73 -9.83
N GLU A 220 -26.16 0.00 -10.40
CA GLU A 220 -26.77 -1.16 -9.75
C GLU A 220 -25.78 -2.29 -9.58
N ARG A 221 -24.92 -2.53 -10.58
CA ARG A 221 -23.84 -3.50 -10.48
C ARG A 221 -22.88 -3.15 -9.35
N PHE A 222 -22.48 -1.88 -9.25
CA PHE A 222 -21.61 -1.40 -8.18
C PHE A 222 -22.28 -1.49 -6.81
N TYR A 223 -23.53 -1.01 -6.67
CA TYR A 223 -24.28 -1.10 -5.42
C TYR A 223 -24.42 -2.55 -4.96
N LYS A 224 -24.81 -3.46 -5.85
CA LYS A 224 -24.88 -4.91 -5.59
C LYS A 224 -23.53 -5.44 -5.11
N GLY A 225 -22.47 -5.28 -5.91
CA GLY A 225 -21.15 -5.83 -5.60
C GLY A 225 -20.57 -5.28 -4.30
N TYR A 226 -20.66 -3.97 -4.09
CA TYR A 226 -20.09 -3.28 -2.93
C TYR A 226 -20.84 -3.57 -1.63
N TYR A 227 -22.18 -3.70 -1.70
CA TYR A 227 -23.02 -4.09 -0.55
C TYR A 227 -22.84 -5.56 -0.20
N LEU A 228 -22.86 -6.46 -1.20
CA LEU A 228 -22.67 -7.90 -0.97
C LEU A 228 -21.27 -8.21 -0.44
N THR A 229 -20.24 -7.47 -0.86
CA THR A 229 -18.89 -7.60 -0.30
C THR A 229 -18.86 -7.41 1.22
N ARG A 230 -19.71 -6.52 1.76
CA ARG A 230 -19.73 -6.20 3.21
C ARG A 230 -20.73 -7.02 3.99
N SER A 231 -21.86 -7.36 3.38
CA SER A 231 -22.92 -8.14 4.02
C SER A 231 -22.66 -9.65 3.98
N SER A 232 -21.71 -10.15 3.18
CA SER A 232 -21.45 -11.59 3.07
C SER A 232 -20.38 -12.09 4.03
N TYR A 233 -20.50 -13.35 4.49
CA TYR A 233 -19.41 -14.02 5.20
C TYR A 233 -18.15 -14.06 4.33
N GLY A 234 -17.00 -13.78 4.95
CA GLY A 234 -15.69 -13.78 4.26
C GLY A 234 -15.62 -12.85 3.05
N LYS A 235 -16.56 -11.90 2.90
CA LYS A 235 -16.70 -11.03 1.72
C LYS A 235 -16.95 -11.80 0.42
N MET A 236 -17.55 -12.99 0.50
CA MET A 236 -17.82 -13.89 -0.64
C MET A 236 -19.04 -13.46 -1.49
N ARG A 237 -19.26 -12.15 -1.66
CA ARG A 237 -20.27 -11.47 -2.52
C ARG A 237 -21.52 -12.30 -2.87
N GLY A 238 -22.37 -12.58 -1.89
CA GLY A 238 -23.68 -13.21 -2.08
C GLY A 238 -23.74 -14.72 -1.81
N LYS A 239 -22.63 -15.37 -1.43
CA LYS A 239 -22.65 -16.80 -1.05
C LYS A 239 -23.49 -17.05 0.21
N SER A 240 -23.30 -16.26 1.25
CA SER A 240 -24.13 -16.30 2.47
C SER A 240 -24.06 -14.96 3.22
N PHE A 241 -25.17 -14.57 3.84
CA PHE A 241 -25.25 -13.38 4.69
C PHE A 241 -24.45 -13.57 5.99
N ASN A 242 -23.76 -12.53 6.46
CA ASN A 242 -23.07 -12.50 7.75
C ASN A 242 -23.90 -11.74 8.80
N PRO A 243 -24.58 -12.44 9.74
CA PRO A 243 -25.37 -11.81 10.80
C PRO A 243 -24.57 -10.85 11.68
N ALA A 244 -23.25 -11.05 11.84
CA ALA A 244 -22.41 -10.14 12.62
C ALA A 244 -22.32 -8.72 12.04
N ASN A 245 -22.70 -8.55 10.77
CA ASN A 245 -22.71 -7.26 10.10
C ASN A 245 -24.12 -6.64 10.00
N GLU A 246 -25.17 -7.28 10.52
CA GLU A 246 -26.53 -6.73 10.49
C GLU A 246 -26.60 -5.40 11.28
N GLY A 247 -27.27 -4.40 10.71
CA GLY A 247 -27.37 -3.06 11.28
C GLY A 247 -26.13 -2.17 11.07
N VAL A 248 -25.00 -2.71 10.62
CA VAL A 248 -23.80 -1.90 10.34
C VAL A 248 -24.04 -0.99 9.14
N ARG A 249 -23.78 0.30 9.30
CA ARG A 249 -23.82 1.28 8.20
C ARG A 249 -22.55 1.20 7.37
N ILE A 250 -22.69 0.93 6.08
CA ILE A 250 -21.60 1.03 5.12
C ILE A 250 -21.23 2.51 4.95
N ASP A 251 -19.95 2.81 5.12
CA ASP A 251 -19.41 4.15 4.91
C ASP A 251 -19.44 4.51 3.42
N PHE A 252 -20.51 5.22 3.04
CA PHE A 252 -20.75 5.83 1.74
C PHE A 252 -21.44 7.19 1.96
N PRO A 253 -21.05 8.26 1.24
CA PRO A 253 -20.09 8.30 0.14
C PRO A 253 -18.62 8.50 0.56
N ALA A 254 -18.34 8.92 1.80
CA ALA A 254 -17.03 9.44 2.20
C ALA A 254 -15.85 8.48 1.91
N ASN A 255 -16.00 7.17 2.17
CA ASN A 255 -14.93 6.22 1.84
C ASN A 255 -14.63 6.14 0.34
N ILE A 256 -15.67 6.23 -0.50
CA ILE A 256 -15.54 6.14 -1.96
C ILE A 256 -14.91 7.40 -2.54
N GLU A 257 -15.26 8.57 -2.02
CA GLU A 257 -14.62 9.82 -2.44
C GLU A 257 -13.13 9.85 -2.11
N ARG A 258 -12.77 9.45 -0.88
CA ARG A 258 -11.37 9.30 -0.47
C ARG A 258 -10.64 8.29 -1.37
N ALA A 259 -11.26 7.15 -1.65
CA ALA A 259 -10.67 6.13 -2.49
C ALA A 259 -10.48 6.62 -3.94
N GLN A 260 -11.49 7.29 -4.52
CA GLN A 260 -11.43 7.87 -5.85
C GLN A 260 -10.25 8.84 -5.97
N LYS A 261 -10.11 9.79 -5.03
CA LYS A 261 -8.96 10.72 -5.00
C LYS A 261 -7.62 9.99 -5.01
N ARG A 262 -7.51 8.88 -4.26
CA ARG A 262 -6.26 8.10 -4.16
C ARG A 262 -5.94 7.33 -5.44
N ILE A 263 -6.94 6.82 -6.17
CA ILE A 263 -6.73 5.93 -7.34
C ILE A 263 -7.05 6.58 -8.69
N GLN A 264 -7.30 7.89 -8.72
CA GLN A 264 -7.76 8.61 -9.92
C GLN A 264 -6.84 8.42 -11.15
N THR A 265 -5.52 8.26 -10.93
CA THR A 265 -4.52 8.03 -12.00
C THR A 265 -4.14 6.56 -12.17
N THR A 266 -4.72 5.66 -11.38
CA THR A 266 -4.39 4.23 -11.38
C THR A 266 -5.00 3.52 -12.59
N ALA A 267 -4.17 2.79 -13.34
CA ALA A 267 -4.67 1.93 -14.43
C ALA A 267 -5.29 0.66 -13.85
N VAL A 268 -6.50 0.28 -14.29
CA VAL A 268 -7.19 -0.91 -13.79
C VAL A 268 -7.44 -1.91 -14.93
N HIS A 269 -6.86 -3.11 -14.84
CA HIS A 269 -7.01 -4.19 -15.82
C HIS A 269 -7.85 -5.35 -15.28
N ASN A 270 -8.47 -6.09 -16.20
CA ASN A 270 -9.02 -7.42 -15.93
C ASN A 270 -8.35 -8.43 -16.87
N LYS A 271 -7.14 -8.88 -16.52
CA LYS A 271 -6.31 -9.74 -17.36
C LYS A 271 -5.73 -10.89 -16.55
N ASP A 272 -5.27 -11.89 -17.29
CA ASP A 272 -4.38 -12.91 -16.75
C ASP A 272 -3.11 -12.27 -16.18
N TYR A 273 -2.69 -12.71 -14.99
CA TYR A 273 -1.57 -12.11 -14.26
C TYR A 273 -0.24 -12.24 -15.02
N LEU A 274 -0.02 -13.32 -15.77
CA LEU A 274 1.21 -13.50 -16.56
C LEU A 274 1.30 -12.44 -17.67
N LYS A 275 0.18 -12.03 -18.25
CA LYS A 275 0.13 -10.92 -19.22
C LYS A 275 0.49 -9.59 -18.56
N VAL A 276 0.08 -9.36 -17.31
CA VAL A 276 0.38 -8.14 -16.56
C VAL A 276 1.84 -8.10 -16.13
N LEU A 277 2.36 -9.21 -15.59
CA LEU A 277 3.77 -9.36 -15.26
C LEU A 277 4.65 -9.04 -16.47
N ARG A 278 4.40 -9.69 -17.63
CA ARG A 278 5.16 -9.40 -18.85
C ARG A 278 5.05 -7.96 -19.35
N LYS A 279 3.86 -7.35 -19.23
CA LYS A 279 3.63 -5.99 -19.75
C LYS A 279 4.37 -4.92 -18.95
N TYR A 280 4.50 -5.11 -17.64
CA TYR A 280 5.03 -4.10 -16.73
C TYR A 280 6.41 -4.43 -16.17
N ASP A 281 7.00 -5.57 -16.53
CA ASP A 281 8.33 -5.94 -16.07
C ASP A 281 9.40 -4.94 -16.56
N GLY A 282 10.25 -4.50 -15.64
CA GLY A 282 11.26 -3.49 -15.88
C GLY A 282 12.00 -3.10 -14.59
N PRO A 283 13.21 -2.52 -14.70
CA PRO A 283 14.06 -2.23 -13.54
C PRO A 283 13.45 -1.17 -12.59
N GLU A 284 12.54 -0.33 -13.06
CA GLU A 284 11.88 0.71 -12.27
C GLU A 284 10.47 0.31 -11.79
N THR A 285 10.09 -0.96 -12.00
CA THR A 285 8.81 -1.52 -11.56
C THR A 285 8.97 -2.25 -10.23
N PHE A 286 7.98 -2.08 -9.37
CA PHE A 286 7.76 -2.90 -8.20
C PHE A 286 6.43 -3.66 -8.31
N PHE A 287 6.46 -4.97 -8.10
CA PHE A 287 5.26 -5.80 -8.00
C PHE A 287 4.96 -6.20 -6.56
N TYR A 288 3.76 -5.91 -6.09
CA TYR A 288 3.19 -6.61 -4.94
C TYR A 288 2.25 -7.72 -5.42
N ILE A 289 2.52 -8.95 -5.02
CA ILE A 289 1.86 -10.13 -5.58
C ILE A 289 1.22 -10.95 -4.45
N ASP A 290 -0.10 -11.07 -4.49
CA ASP A 290 -0.89 -11.85 -3.52
C ASP A 290 -1.79 -12.85 -4.26
N PRO A 291 -1.20 -13.92 -4.84
CA PRO A 291 -1.95 -14.88 -5.63
C PRO A 291 -2.90 -15.72 -4.77
N PRO A 292 -3.89 -16.40 -5.38
CA PRO A 292 -4.67 -17.39 -4.65
C PRO A 292 -3.77 -18.52 -4.12
N TYR A 293 -3.96 -18.90 -2.85
CA TYR A 293 -3.12 -19.90 -2.20
C TYR A 293 -3.52 -21.32 -2.64
N PRO A 294 -2.59 -22.15 -3.16
CA PRO A 294 -2.91 -23.51 -3.61
C PRO A 294 -3.51 -24.37 -2.50
N GLY A 295 -4.56 -25.14 -2.80
CA GLY A 295 -5.21 -26.04 -1.85
C GLY A 295 -6.10 -25.34 -0.81
N THR A 296 -6.17 -24.02 -0.80
CA THR A 296 -7.19 -23.28 -0.03
C THR A 296 -8.48 -23.14 -0.84
N PHE A 297 -9.60 -22.91 -0.16
CA PHE A 297 -10.90 -22.69 -0.82
C PHE A 297 -10.81 -21.42 -1.69
N ASN A 298 -10.54 -21.60 -2.98
CA ASN A 298 -10.60 -20.55 -3.98
C ASN A 298 -12.01 -20.56 -4.55
N LEU A 299 -12.81 -19.54 -4.22
CA LEU A 299 -14.22 -19.42 -4.66
C LEU A 299 -14.38 -19.46 -6.17
N PHE A 300 -13.33 -19.06 -6.87
CA PHE A 300 -13.30 -18.93 -8.31
C PHE A 300 -11.98 -19.56 -8.79
N ASP A 301 -12.04 -20.75 -9.37
CA ASP A 301 -10.88 -21.33 -10.03
C ASP A 301 -10.58 -20.52 -11.29
N PHE A 302 -9.65 -19.59 -11.16
CA PHE A 302 -9.19 -18.74 -12.25
C PHE A 302 -7.98 -19.32 -12.99
N GLY A 303 -7.65 -20.60 -12.76
CA GLY A 303 -6.57 -21.30 -13.45
C GLY A 303 -5.16 -20.94 -12.97
N PHE A 304 -5.01 -20.55 -11.71
CA PHE A 304 -3.69 -20.29 -11.14
C PHE A 304 -2.89 -21.58 -10.99
N LYS A 305 -1.65 -21.59 -11.50
CA LYS A 305 -0.74 -22.73 -11.42
C LYS A 305 0.59 -22.30 -10.79
N GLU A 306 0.95 -22.97 -9.69
CA GLU A 306 2.13 -22.62 -8.86
C GLU A 306 3.45 -22.73 -9.64
N ASP A 307 3.60 -23.77 -10.47
CA ASP A 307 4.77 -23.98 -11.33
C ASP A 307 4.97 -22.82 -12.32
N GLN A 308 3.90 -22.40 -13.01
CA GLN A 308 3.95 -21.28 -13.95
C GLN A 308 4.23 -19.95 -13.24
N PHE A 309 3.70 -19.79 -12.03
CA PHE A 309 3.93 -18.60 -11.21
C PHE A 309 5.39 -18.49 -10.76
N VAL A 310 5.98 -19.56 -10.21
CA VAL A 310 7.38 -19.58 -9.76
C VAL A 310 8.33 -19.39 -10.94
N GLU A 311 8.04 -20.01 -12.08
CA GLU A 311 8.80 -19.80 -13.32
C GLU A 311 8.77 -18.34 -13.75
N ALA A 312 7.59 -17.70 -13.73
CA ALA A 312 7.45 -16.29 -14.08
C ALA A 312 8.24 -15.38 -13.14
N LEU A 313 8.17 -15.60 -11.81
CA LEU A 313 8.94 -14.82 -10.82
C LEU A 313 10.44 -14.88 -11.06
N SER A 314 10.95 -16.03 -11.51
CA SER A 314 12.38 -16.24 -11.75
C SER A 314 12.94 -15.41 -12.91
N ARG A 315 12.07 -14.93 -13.81
CA ARG A 315 12.43 -14.20 -15.02
C ARG A 315 12.23 -12.69 -14.90
N LEU A 316 11.61 -12.21 -13.82
CA LEU A 316 11.32 -10.78 -13.63
C LEU A 316 12.60 -9.97 -13.38
N LYS A 317 12.71 -8.83 -14.07
CA LYS A 317 13.72 -7.79 -13.80
C LYS A 317 13.29 -6.88 -12.67
N ALA A 318 11.98 -6.68 -12.52
CA ALA A 318 11.37 -5.86 -11.48
C ALA A 318 11.64 -6.41 -10.07
N LYS A 319 11.66 -5.49 -9.10
CA LYS A 319 11.62 -5.88 -7.68
C LYS A 319 10.22 -6.36 -7.31
N TRP A 320 10.12 -7.29 -6.38
CA TRP A 320 8.81 -7.78 -5.94
C TRP A 320 8.78 -8.28 -4.51
N ILE A 321 7.58 -8.20 -3.92
CA ILE A 321 7.19 -8.92 -2.71
C ILE A 321 5.99 -9.81 -3.03
N VAL A 322 6.06 -11.06 -2.60
CA VAL A 322 4.99 -12.06 -2.72
C VAL A 322 4.50 -12.44 -1.32
N SER A 323 3.20 -12.36 -1.09
CA SER A 323 2.56 -13.02 0.05
C SER A 323 2.18 -14.46 -0.32
N TYR A 324 2.55 -15.43 0.51
CA TYR A 324 2.31 -16.84 0.25
C TYR A 324 2.09 -17.64 1.54
N PRO A 325 1.44 -18.81 1.49
CA PRO A 325 1.21 -19.60 2.70
C PRO A 325 2.51 -20.31 3.14
N GLU A 326 2.69 -20.47 4.45
CA GLU A 326 3.95 -20.95 5.03
C GLU A 326 4.31 -22.37 4.57
N GLU A 327 3.32 -23.24 4.38
CA GLU A 327 3.50 -24.61 3.88
C GLU A 327 4.11 -24.68 2.47
N ARG A 328 4.08 -23.58 1.71
CA ARG A 328 4.67 -23.47 0.38
C ARG A 328 6.02 -22.75 0.36
N LYS A 329 6.64 -22.49 1.51
CA LYS A 329 7.95 -21.84 1.63
C LYS A 329 9.04 -22.48 0.78
N SER A 330 9.00 -23.80 0.58
CA SER A 330 9.95 -24.54 -0.25
C SER A 330 9.98 -24.07 -1.71
N ALA A 331 8.85 -23.60 -2.26
CA ALA A 331 8.75 -23.08 -3.62
C ALA A 331 9.52 -21.76 -3.82
N LEU A 332 9.72 -20.99 -2.73
CA LEU A 332 10.35 -19.66 -2.75
C LEU A 332 11.66 -19.63 -1.95
N LYS A 333 12.21 -20.80 -1.57
CA LYS A 333 13.40 -20.91 -0.69
C LYS A 333 14.68 -20.25 -1.20
N LYS A 334 14.76 -19.96 -2.50
CA LYS A 334 15.91 -19.29 -3.15
C LYS A 334 15.89 -17.76 -3.00
N TYR A 335 14.83 -17.22 -2.40
CA TYR A 335 14.61 -15.80 -2.21
C TYR A 335 14.71 -15.43 -0.72
N ASN A 336 14.69 -14.13 -0.43
CA ASN A 336 14.57 -13.67 0.94
C ASN A 336 13.17 -14.02 1.44
N VAL A 337 13.07 -14.64 2.62
CA VAL A 337 11.78 -15.05 3.19
C VAL A 337 11.66 -14.60 4.64
N MET A 338 10.57 -13.92 4.95
CA MET A 338 10.17 -13.54 6.31
C MET A 338 8.84 -14.18 6.65
N THR A 339 8.73 -14.82 7.81
CA THR A 339 7.44 -15.30 8.32
C THR A 339 6.71 -14.16 9.02
N VAL A 340 5.44 -13.98 8.68
CA VAL A 340 4.52 -13.05 9.32
C VAL A 340 3.39 -13.81 9.99
N LYS A 341 2.97 -13.36 11.17
CA LYS A 341 1.81 -13.91 11.87
C LYS A 341 0.64 -12.97 11.63
N ARG A 342 -0.56 -13.54 11.45
CA ARG A 342 -1.81 -12.78 11.45
C ARG A 342 -2.91 -13.55 12.17
N ARG A 343 -3.90 -12.82 12.68
CA ARG A 343 -5.10 -13.45 13.23
C ARG A 343 -5.92 -14.14 12.14
N ASN A 344 -6.51 -15.28 12.46
CA ASN A 344 -7.38 -16.02 11.54
C ASN A 344 -8.75 -15.34 11.37
N GLN A 345 -8.89 -14.48 10.36
CA GLN A 345 -10.17 -13.79 10.07
C GLN A 345 -11.24 -14.68 9.39
N MET A 346 -10.97 -15.98 9.21
CA MET A 346 -11.83 -16.87 8.43
C MET A 346 -12.61 -17.88 9.28
N LYS A 347 -12.31 -17.99 10.58
CA LYS A 347 -13.14 -18.74 11.53
C LYS A 347 -14.14 -17.79 12.21
N GLY A 348 -15.36 -18.28 12.47
CA GLY A 348 -16.47 -17.51 13.04
C GLY A 348 -16.21 -16.96 14.45
N PRO A 349 -17.24 -16.48 15.16
CA PRO A 349 -17.10 -15.96 16.53
C PRO A 349 -16.40 -16.99 17.43
N GLY A 350 -15.23 -16.63 17.98
CA GLY A 350 -14.36 -17.52 18.77
C GLY A 350 -13.06 -17.99 18.06
N GLY A 351 -12.99 -17.89 16.73
CA GLY A 351 -11.82 -18.33 15.94
C GLY A 351 -10.70 -17.29 15.76
N ASN A 352 -10.91 -16.06 16.22
CA ASN A 352 -9.94 -14.94 16.14
C ASN A 352 -8.73 -15.10 17.08
N GLN A 353 -8.65 -16.20 17.83
CA GLN A 353 -7.57 -16.52 18.78
C GLN A 353 -6.41 -17.29 18.13
N GLU A 354 -6.63 -17.92 16.97
CA GLU A 354 -5.57 -18.65 16.27
C GLU A 354 -4.74 -17.74 15.37
N TRP A 355 -3.43 -17.79 15.57
CA TRP A 355 -2.45 -17.17 14.69
C TRP A 355 -2.18 -18.06 13.49
N VAL A 356 -2.43 -17.54 12.29
CA VAL A 356 -1.99 -18.16 11.04
C VAL A 356 -0.65 -17.55 10.66
N LYS A 357 0.28 -18.41 10.27
CA LYS A 357 1.57 -17.98 9.71
C LYS A 357 1.47 -17.92 8.19
N GLU A 358 1.97 -16.84 7.64
CA GLU A 358 2.19 -16.66 6.20
C GLU A 358 3.64 -16.25 5.99
N ILE A 359 4.11 -16.32 4.75
CA ILE A 359 5.42 -15.82 4.38
C ILE A 359 5.29 -14.61 3.46
N LEU A 360 6.22 -13.68 3.63
CA LEU A 360 6.59 -12.72 2.61
C LEU A 360 7.89 -13.20 1.98
N ALA A 361 7.92 -13.29 0.65
CA ALA A 361 9.12 -13.59 -0.12
C ALA A 361 9.47 -12.41 -1.03
N SER A 362 10.76 -12.16 -1.26
CA SER A 362 11.23 -11.07 -2.12
C SER A 362 12.54 -11.37 -2.83
N ASN A 363 12.72 -10.83 -4.04
CA ASN A 363 14.00 -10.86 -4.77
C ASN A 363 15.00 -9.77 -4.33
N HIS A 364 14.69 -9.02 -3.27
CA HIS A 364 15.56 -8.04 -2.64
C HIS A 364 15.49 -8.20 -1.10
N PRO A 365 16.49 -7.72 -0.34
CA PRO A 365 16.46 -7.78 1.11
C PRO A 365 15.22 -7.08 1.72
N PHE A 366 14.75 -7.59 2.86
CA PHE A 366 13.71 -6.96 3.67
C PHE A 366 14.32 -5.89 4.58
N GLU A 367 14.70 -4.77 3.97
CA GLU A 367 15.14 -3.56 4.69
C GLU A 367 13.90 -2.70 4.96
N ALA A 368 13.59 -2.45 6.24
CA ALA A 368 12.45 -1.62 6.61
C ALA A 368 12.69 -0.18 6.18
N VAL A 369 11.86 0.29 5.26
CA VAL A 369 11.76 1.66 4.78
C VAL A 369 10.80 2.40 5.71
N HIS A 370 11.33 2.96 6.79
CA HIS A 370 10.57 3.86 7.66
C HIS A 370 10.25 5.16 6.90
N LEU A 371 8.97 5.50 6.77
CA LEU A 371 8.50 6.73 6.15
C LEU A 371 7.30 7.25 6.95
N TYR A 372 7.55 8.28 7.76
CA TYR A 372 6.60 8.88 8.69
C TYR A 372 6.51 10.39 8.43
N VAL A 373 5.42 10.86 7.79
CA VAL A 373 5.15 12.30 7.62
C VAL A 373 3.67 12.57 7.90
N ASP A 374 3.40 13.47 8.84
CA ASP A 374 2.06 14.04 9.09
C ASP A 374 1.98 15.46 8.46
N LYS A 375 0.82 15.80 7.88
CA LYS A 375 0.53 17.17 7.39
C LYS A 375 -0.46 17.84 8.33
N ALA A 376 -0.06 18.96 8.93
CA ALA A 376 -0.97 19.80 9.72
C ALA A 376 -1.95 20.51 8.76
N LEU A 377 -3.19 20.00 8.67
CA LEU A 377 -4.26 20.70 7.97
C LEU A 377 -4.71 21.87 8.84
N GLY A 378 -4.36 23.10 8.46
CA GLY A 378 -4.96 24.29 9.04
C GLY A 378 -6.49 24.29 8.85
N PRO A 379 -7.25 25.05 9.67
CA PRO A 379 -8.68 25.16 9.49
C PRO A 379 -8.98 25.64 8.06
N LEU A 380 -9.91 24.94 7.40
CA LEU A 380 -10.41 25.31 6.07
C LEU A 380 -10.79 26.78 6.08
N SER A 381 -10.08 27.61 5.32
CA SER A 381 -10.52 28.96 5.03
C SER A 381 -11.83 28.85 4.27
N THR A 382 -12.90 29.29 4.92
CA THR A 382 -14.20 29.48 4.27
C THR A 382 -14.06 30.57 3.23
N VAL A 383 -14.11 30.20 1.95
CA VAL A 383 -14.56 31.06 0.86
C VAL A 383 -15.50 30.25 -0.02
#